data_AF-A0A918D958-F1
#
_entry.id   AF-A0A918D958-F1
#
_cell.length_a   1.000
_cell.length_b   1.000
_cell.length_c   1.000
_cell.angle_alpha   90.00
_cell.angle_beta   90.00
_cell.angle_gamma   90.00
#
_symmetry.space_group_name_H-M   'P 1'
#
loop_
_entity.id
_entity.type
_entity.pdbx_description
1 polymer ?
#
loop_
_entity_poly.entity_id
_entity_poly.type
_entity_poly.pdbx_seq_one_letter_code
_entity_poly.pdbx_strand_id
1 'polypeptide(L)'
;MAEQAERWEPGALVYDPQARKVGEYRDSTGPYAMLRPVGGGREWEADPALIRAVTREERLSAEVKAANARSREGALTPHRPDDTDRPPAAVPGCVTCAELAARRDEARAAFDGSAETDANVLLRQHRRREHAGAPARRRIFRYVPYSIVQDATAEPEYEACCVSGDEADCGAGSGPRHDPAEVEEWQRRHTQETRHTRYRRNFADYAVMEPPR
;
A
#
# COMPACT_ATOMS: atom_id res chain seq x y z
N MET A 1 24.07 -27.43 -14.64
CA MET A 1 24.25 -25.99 -14.37
C MET A 1 23.02 -25.14 -14.71
N ALA A 2 21.87 -25.74 -15.09
CA ALA A 2 20.62 -25.04 -15.45
C ALA A 2 19.55 -25.03 -14.33
N GLU A 3 19.86 -25.55 -13.14
CA GLU A 3 18.84 -26.00 -12.18
C GLU A 3 18.26 -24.90 -11.26
N GLN A 4 18.81 -23.67 -11.31
CA GLN A 4 18.33 -22.56 -10.47
C GLN A 4 17.42 -21.56 -11.21
N ALA A 5 17.51 -21.48 -12.54
CA ALA A 5 16.62 -20.65 -13.35
C ALA A 5 15.19 -21.23 -13.41
N GLU A 6 15.04 -22.55 -13.25
CA GLU A 6 13.76 -23.27 -13.24
C GLU A 6 13.00 -23.17 -11.90
N ARG A 7 13.57 -22.48 -10.90
CA ARG A 7 12.99 -22.38 -9.55
C ARG A 7 11.98 -21.23 -9.40
N TRP A 8 12.01 -20.24 -10.28
CA TRP A 8 11.21 -19.03 -10.13
C TRP A 8 10.16 -18.92 -11.22
N GLU A 9 8.90 -18.81 -10.81
CA GLU A 9 7.80 -18.52 -11.72
C GLU A 9 7.87 -17.06 -12.20
N PRO A 10 7.59 -16.77 -13.48
CA PRO A 10 7.42 -15.40 -13.96
C PRO A 10 6.43 -14.61 -13.08
N GLY A 11 6.86 -13.44 -12.62
CA GLY A 11 6.13 -12.60 -11.66
C GLY A 11 6.53 -12.82 -10.19
N ALA A 12 7.36 -13.82 -9.88
CA ALA A 12 7.89 -14.01 -8.53
C ALA A 12 8.79 -12.84 -8.13
N LEU A 13 8.63 -12.34 -6.90
CA LEU A 13 9.50 -11.29 -6.37
C LEU A 13 10.77 -11.89 -5.79
N VAL A 14 11.91 -11.42 -6.30
CA VAL A 14 13.24 -11.84 -5.88
C VAL A 14 14.08 -10.63 -5.48
N TYR A 15 14.96 -10.83 -4.49
CA TYR A 15 15.97 -9.86 -4.09
C TYR A 15 17.29 -10.22 -4.75
N ASP A 16 17.89 -9.24 -5.41
CA ASP A 16 19.23 -9.30 -5.97
C ASP A 16 20.22 -8.62 -5.00
N PRO A 17 21.12 -9.38 -4.35
CA PRO A 17 22.13 -8.82 -3.45
C PRO A 17 23.17 -7.94 -4.14
N GLN A 18 23.47 -8.19 -5.42
CA GLN A 18 24.45 -7.40 -6.18
C GLN A 18 23.88 -6.02 -6.52
N ALA A 19 22.66 -5.97 -7.06
CA ALA A 19 21.98 -4.71 -7.34
C ALA A 19 21.41 -4.03 -6.08
N ARG A 20 21.30 -4.77 -4.97
CA ARG A 20 20.65 -4.38 -3.71
C ARG A 20 19.21 -3.90 -3.92
N LYS A 21 18.46 -4.61 -4.75
CA LYS A 21 17.11 -4.23 -5.20
C LYS A 21 16.20 -5.45 -5.30
N VAL A 22 14.90 -5.18 -5.16
CA VAL A 22 13.84 -6.17 -5.39
C VAL A 22 13.32 -6.02 -6.81
N GLY A 23 13.15 -7.15 -7.50
CA GLY A 23 12.56 -7.23 -8.83
C GLY A 23 11.59 -8.38 -8.98
N GLU A 24 10.70 -8.25 -9.97
CA GLU A 24 9.87 -9.33 -10.48
C GLU A 24 10.70 -10.14 -11.47
N TYR A 25 10.82 -11.44 -11.25
CA TYR A 25 11.41 -12.36 -12.21
C TYR A 25 10.56 -12.38 -13.48
N ARG A 26 11.18 -12.21 -14.65
CA ARG A 26 10.48 -12.19 -15.93
C ARG A 26 10.71 -13.49 -16.70
N ASP A 27 11.98 -13.75 -16.97
CA ASP A 27 12.45 -14.91 -17.72
C ASP A 27 13.97 -15.06 -17.50
N SER A 28 14.57 -16.09 -18.09
CA SER A 28 16.01 -16.27 -18.18
C SER A 28 16.50 -15.99 -19.61
N THR A 29 17.64 -15.32 -19.73
CA THR A 29 18.31 -15.10 -21.02
C THR A 29 19.75 -15.56 -20.91
N GLY A 30 20.04 -16.74 -21.45
CA GLY A 30 21.34 -17.38 -21.30
C GLY A 30 21.66 -17.69 -19.83
N PRO A 31 22.84 -17.31 -19.30
CA PRO A 31 23.19 -17.59 -17.91
C PRO A 31 22.57 -16.61 -16.90
N TYR A 32 21.79 -15.63 -17.35
CA TYR A 32 21.27 -14.55 -16.51
C TYR A 32 19.75 -14.65 -16.30
N ALA A 33 19.30 -14.29 -15.10
CA ALA A 33 17.90 -14.02 -14.81
C ALA A 33 17.56 -12.58 -15.20
N MET A 34 16.43 -12.37 -15.86
CA MET A 34 15.93 -11.04 -16.20
C MET A 34 14.92 -10.57 -15.16
N LEU A 35 15.25 -9.47 -14.49
CA LEU A 35 14.43 -8.89 -13.42
C LEU A 35 13.87 -7.54 -13.82
N ARG A 36 12.63 -7.28 -13.43
CA ARG A 36 11.96 -6.00 -13.64
C ARG A 36 11.72 -5.27 -12.31
N PRO A 37 11.95 -3.94 -12.23
CA PRO A 37 11.72 -3.24 -10.96
C PRO A 37 10.24 -3.25 -10.55
N VAL A 38 9.98 -3.39 -9.26
CA VAL A 38 8.62 -3.22 -8.71
C VAL A 38 8.13 -1.82 -9.02
N GLY A 39 6.99 -1.72 -9.73
CA GLY A 39 6.42 -0.44 -10.18
C GLY A 39 6.86 0.04 -11.56
N GLY A 40 7.68 -0.73 -12.28
CA GLY A 40 8.13 -0.39 -13.63
C GLY A 40 9.51 0.29 -13.67
N GLY A 41 10.09 0.34 -14.86
CA GLY A 41 11.45 0.85 -15.10
C GLY A 41 12.27 -0.10 -15.96
N ARG A 42 13.58 0.21 -16.09
CA ARG A 42 14.50 -0.59 -16.90
C ARG A 42 14.76 -1.95 -16.25
N GLU A 43 14.52 -3.01 -17.01
CA GLU A 43 14.86 -4.38 -16.64
C GLU A 43 16.39 -4.54 -16.52
N TRP A 44 16.83 -5.46 -15.66
CA TRP A 44 18.25 -5.74 -15.44
C TRP A 44 18.53 -7.24 -15.34
N GLU A 45 19.74 -7.59 -15.71
CA GLU A 45 20.28 -8.93 -15.63
C GLU A 45 20.84 -9.19 -14.22
N ALA A 46 20.49 -10.33 -13.64
CA ALA A 46 20.97 -10.78 -12.34
C ALA A 46 21.52 -12.20 -12.42
N ASP A 47 22.45 -12.54 -11.54
CA ASP A 47 22.96 -13.90 -11.41
C ASP A 47 21.89 -14.80 -10.73
N PRO A 48 21.34 -15.81 -11.43
CA PRO A 48 20.29 -16.69 -10.90
C PRO A 48 20.73 -17.49 -9.67
N ALA A 49 22.05 -17.65 -9.45
CA ALA A 49 22.57 -18.33 -8.26
C ALA A 49 22.61 -17.43 -7.02
N LEU A 50 22.58 -16.11 -7.19
CA LEU A 50 22.67 -15.13 -6.10
C LEU A 50 21.32 -14.55 -5.70
N ILE A 51 20.33 -14.60 -6.60
CA ILE A 51 18.97 -14.14 -6.30
C ILE A 51 18.30 -15.05 -5.27
N ARG A 52 17.53 -14.43 -4.36
CA ARG A 52 16.76 -15.15 -3.34
C ARG A 52 15.33 -14.63 -3.23
N ALA A 53 14.48 -15.41 -2.58
CA ALA A 53 13.14 -14.96 -2.24
C ALA A 53 13.21 -13.67 -1.40
N VAL A 54 12.30 -12.73 -1.68
CA VAL A 54 12.15 -11.52 -0.89
C VAL A 54 11.55 -11.83 0.48
N THR A 55 11.99 -11.09 1.50
CA THR A 55 11.26 -11.07 2.77
C THR A 55 9.98 -10.23 2.62
N ARG A 56 9.02 -10.42 3.54
CA ARG A 56 7.79 -9.60 3.57
C ARG A 56 8.09 -8.11 3.66
N GLU A 57 9.09 -7.75 4.46
CA GLU A 57 9.54 -6.37 4.65
C GLU A 57 10.17 -5.78 3.38
N GLU A 58 11.03 -6.53 2.70
CA GLU A 58 11.66 -6.10 1.45
C GLU A 58 10.62 -5.87 0.35
N ARG A 59 9.61 -6.75 0.27
CA ARG A 59 8.45 -6.58 -0.63
C ARG A 59 7.70 -5.29 -0.32
N LEU A 60 7.28 -5.07 0.92
CA LEU A 60 6.53 -3.88 1.33
C LEU A 60 7.34 -2.60 1.09
N SER A 61 8.63 -2.64 1.39
CA SER A 61 9.55 -1.52 1.13
C SER A 61 9.67 -1.22 -0.38
N ALA A 62 9.75 -2.24 -1.23
CA ALA A 62 9.79 -2.09 -2.67
C ALA A 62 8.48 -1.52 -3.24
N GLU A 63 7.32 -2.00 -2.75
CA GLU A 63 6.00 -1.48 -3.13
C GLU A 63 5.81 -0.03 -2.72
N VAL A 64 6.23 0.36 -1.50
CA VAL A 64 6.21 1.76 -1.05
C VAL A 64 7.13 2.62 -1.90
N LYS A 65 8.33 2.14 -2.24
CA LYS A 65 9.25 2.84 -3.14
C LYS A 65 8.62 3.04 -4.52
N ALA A 66 7.92 2.04 -5.05
CA ALA A 66 7.18 2.12 -6.30
C ALA A 66 6.03 3.15 -6.23
N ALA A 67 5.24 3.13 -5.15
CA ALA A 67 4.17 4.11 -4.93
C ALA A 67 4.71 5.55 -4.83
N ASN A 68 5.86 5.73 -4.17
CA ASN A 68 6.56 7.01 -4.10
C ASN A 68 7.05 7.48 -5.47
N ALA A 69 7.59 6.58 -6.29
CA ALA A 69 8.03 6.89 -7.64
C ALA A 69 6.85 7.34 -8.51
N ARG A 70 5.75 6.58 -8.53
CA ARG A 70 4.51 6.97 -9.23
C ARG A 70 3.94 8.30 -8.73
N SER A 71 4.01 8.56 -7.43
CA SER A 71 3.57 9.84 -6.86
C SER A 71 4.46 11.02 -7.30
N ARG A 72 5.74 10.78 -7.59
CA ARG A 72 6.62 11.79 -8.21
C ARG A 72 6.25 12.04 -9.65
N GLU A 73 5.99 10.98 -10.40
CA GLU A 73 5.64 11.05 -11.82
C GLU A 73 4.28 11.73 -12.01
N GLY A 74 3.27 11.40 -11.20
CA GLY A 74 1.97 12.09 -11.22
C GLY A 74 2.00 13.54 -10.73
N ALA A 75 2.98 13.91 -9.90
CA ALA A 75 3.23 15.32 -9.55
C ALA A 75 4.04 16.06 -10.65
N LEU A 76 4.76 15.31 -11.49
CA LEU A 76 5.56 15.81 -12.60
C LEU A 76 4.85 15.72 -13.94
N THR A 77 3.71 15.03 -14.08
CA THR A 77 2.89 15.12 -15.28
C THR A 77 2.38 16.54 -15.38
N PRO A 78 2.88 17.37 -16.32
CA PRO A 78 2.02 18.41 -16.83
C PRO A 78 0.84 17.66 -17.46
N HIS A 79 -0.38 18.18 -17.27
CA HIS A 79 -1.57 17.91 -18.08
C HIS A 79 -1.55 16.65 -18.97
N ARG A 80 -2.51 15.72 -18.77
CA ARG A 80 -2.77 14.61 -19.71
C ARG A 80 -2.63 15.12 -21.16
N PRO A 81 -2.15 14.33 -22.13
CA PRO A 81 -2.12 14.78 -23.53
C PRO A 81 -3.50 15.28 -24.05
N ASP A 82 -4.60 14.80 -23.44
CA ASP A 82 -5.98 15.25 -23.67
C ASP A 82 -6.28 16.69 -23.16
N ASP A 83 -5.50 17.21 -22.20
CA ASP A 83 -5.60 18.58 -21.67
C ASP A 83 -4.82 19.61 -22.52
N THR A 84 -3.93 19.18 -23.41
CA THR A 84 -3.22 20.10 -24.32
C THR A 84 -4.11 20.60 -25.45
N ASP A 85 -5.07 19.78 -25.90
CA ASP A 85 -6.06 20.14 -26.92
C ASP A 85 -7.16 21.05 -26.37
N ARG A 86 -7.45 20.97 -25.06
CA ARG A 86 -8.40 21.88 -24.42
C ARG A 86 -7.75 23.25 -24.20
N PRO A 87 -8.31 24.33 -24.74
CA PRO A 87 -7.80 25.68 -24.48
C PRO A 87 -7.82 25.99 -22.97
N PRO A 88 -6.76 26.59 -22.40
CA PRO A 88 -6.73 26.99 -21.01
C PRO A 88 -7.88 27.95 -20.67
N ALA A 89 -8.59 27.66 -19.57
CA ALA A 89 -9.62 28.55 -19.04
C ALA A 89 -9.01 29.71 -18.23
N ALA A 90 -9.64 30.87 -18.30
CA ALA A 90 -9.33 32.00 -17.43
C ALA A 90 -9.71 31.70 -15.97
N VAL A 91 -8.87 32.11 -15.01
CA VAL A 91 -9.23 32.01 -13.60
C VAL A 91 -10.25 33.11 -13.27
N PRO A 92 -11.41 32.79 -12.66
CA PRO A 92 -12.40 33.79 -12.29
C PRO A 92 -11.80 34.91 -11.44
N GLY A 93 -12.06 36.16 -11.83
CA GLY A 93 -11.57 37.34 -11.12
C GLY A 93 -10.15 37.80 -11.47
N CYS A 94 -9.39 37.07 -12.31
CA CYS A 94 -8.11 37.56 -12.82
C CYS A 94 -8.28 38.30 -14.16
N VAL A 95 -7.92 39.59 -14.17
CA VAL A 95 -8.02 40.45 -15.36
C VAL A 95 -7.11 39.96 -16.49
N THR A 96 -5.84 39.69 -16.22
CA THR A 96 -4.88 39.21 -17.24
C THR A 96 -5.32 37.88 -17.87
N CYS A 97 -5.93 36.99 -17.08
CA CYS A 97 -6.51 35.76 -17.61
C CYS A 97 -7.68 36.03 -18.57
N ALA A 98 -8.57 36.96 -18.22
CA ALA A 98 -9.71 37.32 -19.05
C ALA A 98 -9.27 37.97 -20.37
N GLU A 99 -8.27 38.85 -20.33
CA GLU A 99 -7.72 39.49 -21.53
C GLU A 99 -7.12 38.48 -22.50
N LEU A 100 -6.34 37.51 -22.00
CA LEU A 100 -5.75 36.47 -22.85
C LEU A 100 -6.82 35.51 -23.42
N ALA A 101 -7.90 35.25 -22.68
CA ALA A 101 -9.04 34.48 -23.18
C ALA A 101 -9.80 35.24 -24.28
N ALA A 102 -10.01 36.56 -24.12
CA ALA A 102 -10.64 37.39 -25.13
C ALA A 102 -9.80 37.44 -26.43
N ARG A 103 -8.48 37.63 -26.33
CA ARG A 103 -7.56 37.58 -27.49
C ARG A 103 -7.64 36.27 -28.26
N ARG A 104 -7.77 35.14 -27.55
CA ARG A 104 -7.97 33.83 -28.17
C ARG A 104 -9.29 33.76 -28.92
N ASP A 105 -10.36 34.24 -28.32
CA ASP A 105 -11.71 34.16 -28.91
C ASP A 105 -11.82 35.09 -30.15
N GLU A 106 -11.16 36.25 -30.12
CA GLU A 106 -10.96 37.14 -31.28
C GLU A 106 -10.16 36.47 -32.40
N ALA A 107 -9.02 35.84 -32.07
CA ALA A 107 -8.19 35.10 -33.03
C ALA A 107 -8.99 33.97 -33.70
N ARG A 108 -9.81 33.24 -32.94
CA ARG A 108 -10.69 32.20 -33.47
C ARG A 108 -11.75 32.78 -34.41
N ALA A 109 -12.39 33.90 -34.05
CA ALA A 109 -13.36 34.57 -34.90
C ALA A 109 -12.75 35.07 -36.22
N ALA A 110 -11.48 35.44 -36.19
CA ALA A 110 -10.69 35.84 -37.36
C ALA A 110 -10.04 34.66 -38.12
N PHE A 111 -10.17 33.42 -37.64
CA PHE A 111 -9.49 32.22 -38.16
C PHE A 111 -7.95 32.31 -38.18
N ASP A 112 -7.34 33.01 -37.21
CA ASP A 112 -5.89 33.11 -37.02
C ASP A 112 -5.40 32.06 -36.00
N GLY A 113 -4.97 30.90 -36.49
CA GLY A 113 -4.52 29.79 -35.64
C GLY A 113 -3.20 30.04 -34.90
N SER A 114 -2.33 30.93 -35.43
CA SER A 114 -1.08 31.30 -34.76
C SER A 114 -1.37 32.17 -33.55
N ALA A 115 -2.19 33.21 -33.72
CA ALA A 115 -2.61 34.06 -32.62
C ALA A 115 -3.41 33.30 -31.55
N GLU A 116 -4.25 32.33 -31.94
CA GLU A 116 -4.95 31.45 -31.00
C GLU A 116 -3.96 30.63 -30.15
N THR A 117 -2.92 30.07 -30.79
CA THR A 117 -1.89 29.27 -30.11
C THR A 117 -1.07 30.12 -29.14
N ASP A 118 -0.66 31.32 -29.56
CA ASP A 118 0.12 32.24 -28.73
C ASP A 118 -0.67 32.68 -27.49
N ALA A 119 -1.95 33.01 -27.64
CA ALA A 119 -2.83 33.34 -26.52
C ALA A 119 -2.94 32.17 -25.52
N ASN A 120 -3.05 30.94 -26.01
CA ASN A 120 -3.06 29.74 -25.16
C ASN A 120 -1.73 29.51 -24.42
N VAL A 121 -0.58 29.73 -25.08
CA VAL A 121 0.74 29.62 -24.46
C VAL A 121 0.91 30.66 -23.36
N LEU A 122 0.58 31.92 -23.64
CA LEU A 122 0.67 33.03 -22.69
C LEU A 122 -0.26 32.81 -21.49
N LEU A 123 -1.49 32.33 -21.72
CA LEU A 123 -2.43 32.06 -20.64
C LEU A 123 -1.95 30.91 -19.74
N ARG A 124 -1.36 29.85 -20.31
CA ARG A 124 -0.71 28.77 -19.52
C ARG A 124 0.49 29.27 -18.73
N GLN A 125 1.30 30.16 -19.31
CA GLN A 125 2.47 30.75 -18.64
C GLN A 125 2.05 31.66 -17.48
N HIS A 126 1.10 32.57 -17.70
CA HIS A 126 0.57 33.45 -16.67
C HIS A 126 -0.08 32.65 -15.53
N ARG A 127 -0.95 31.68 -15.85
CA ARG A 127 -1.55 30.79 -14.83
C ARG A 127 -0.50 30.08 -13.99
N ARG A 128 0.62 29.62 -14.59
CA ARG A 128 1.70 28.96 -13.83
C ARG A 128 2.48 29.92 -12.93
N ARG A 129 2.61 31.19 -13.29
CA ARG A 129 3.36 32.19 -12.52
C ARG A 129 2.51 32.80 -11.40
N GLU A 130 1.26 33.16 -11.72
CA GLU A 130 0.40 33.98 -10.86
C GLU A 130 -0.71 33.18 -10.16
N HIS A 131 -1.05 31.99 -10.66
CA HIS A 131 -2.17 31.17 -10.16
C HIS A 131 -1.83 29.72 -9.91
N ALA A 132 -0.55 29.33 -10.03
CA ALA A 132 -0.14 28.03 -9.55
C ALA A 132 -0.33 28.05 -8.03
N GLY A 133 -1.38 27.36 -7.57
CA GLY A 133 -1.45 26.98 -6.17
C GLY A 133 -0.17 26.24 -5.78
N ALA A 134 0.12 26.17 -4.48
CA ALA A 134 1.23 25.36 -3.99
C ALA A 134 1.20 23.99 -4.69
N PRO A 135 2.33 23.50 -5.23
CA PRO A 135 2.35 22.20 -5.91
C PRO A 135 1.68 21.19 -5.01
N ALA A 136 0.79 20.36 -5.57
CA ALA A 136 0.07 19.35 -4.81
C ALA A 136 1.05 18.65 -3.87
N ARG A 137 0.80 18.73 -2.55
CA ARG A 137 1.73 18.23 -1.53
C ARG A 137 2.12 16.81 -1.90
N ARG A 138 3.38 16.62 -2.27
CA ARG A 138 3.91 15.30 -2.64
C ARG A 138 3.71 14.37 -1.45
N ARG A 139 2.82 13.40 -1.59
CA ARG A 139 2.64 12.36 -0.57
C ARG A 139 3.84 11.44 -0.64
N ILE A 140 4.63 11.39 0.45
CA ILE A 140 5.74 10.46 0.61
C ILE A 140 5.23 9.37 1.55
N PHE A 141 5.04 8.17 1.01
CA PHE A 141 4.75 6.97 1.78
C PHE A 141 6.06 6.45 2.39
N ARG A 142 6.04 6.06 3.66
CA ARG A 142 7.18 5.44 4.34
C ARG A 142 6.72 4.11 4.91
N TYR A 143 7.43 3.04 4.56
CA TYR A 143 7.27 1.76 5.24
C TYR A 143 7.86 1.89 6.65
N VAL A 144 7.07 1.51 7.66
CA VAL A 144 7.48 1.48 9.08
C VAL A 144 7.15 0.08 9.61
N PRO A 145 8.15 -0.76 9.90
CA PRO A 145 7.92 -2.12 10.39
C PRO A 145 7.51 -2.09 11.86
N TYR A 146 6.21 -2.12 12.12
CA TYR A 146 5.70 -2.33 13.48
C TYR A 146 5.84 -3.79 13.90
N SER A 147 6.23 -4.03 15.14
CA SER A 147 6.16 -5.34 15.79
C SER A 147 4.91 -5.44 16.66
N ILE A 148 4.17 -6.54 16.52
CA ILE A 148 3.08 -6.90 17.44
C ILE A 148 3.72 -7.56 18.66
N VAL A 149 3.54 -6.97 19.84
CA VAL A 149 4.01 -7.54 21.11
C VAL A 149 2.86 -7.58 22.12
N GLN A 150 2.93 -8.48 23.11
CA GLN A 150 1.93 -8.54 24.16
C GLN A 150 1.94 -7.26 25.01
N ASP A 151 0.76 -6.74 25.33
CA ASP A 151 0.56 -5.61 26.22
C ASP A 151 0.70 -6.08 27.68
N ALA A 152 1.82 -5.73 28.31
CA ALA A 152 2.07 -6.07 29.71
C ALA A 152 1.23 -5.25 30.71
N THR A 153 0.53 -4.21 30.26
CA THR A 153 -0.31 -3.35 31.11
C THR A 153 -1.75 -3.80 31.18
N ALA A 154 -2.17 -4.69 30.28
CA ALA A 154 -3.52 -5.22 30.23
C ALA A 154 -3.58 -6.64 30.83
N GLU A 155 -4.53 -6.86 31.73
CA GLU A 155 -4.75 -8.17 32.34
C GLU A 155 -5.40 -9.12 31.33
N PRO A 156 -4.93 -10.38 31.20
CA PRO A 156 -5.56 -11.34 30.31
C PRO A 156 -6.93 -11.77 30.80
N GLU A 157 -7.76 -12.24 29.87
CA GLU A 157 -9.09 -12.77 30.15
C GLU A 157 -9.17 -14.27 29.87
N TYR A 158 -9.82 -14.98 30.77
CA TYR A 158 -10.04 -16.41 30.73
C TYR A 158 -11.54 -16.69 30.73
N GLU A 159 -11.98 -17.58 29.85
CA GLU A 159 -13.36 -18.06 29.83
C GLU A 159 -13.38 -19.54 29.50
N ALA A 160 -14.39 -20.26 29.98
CA ALA A 160 -14.72 -21.57 29.46
C ALA A 160 -16.21 -21.70 29.20
N CYS A 161 -16.55 -22.50 28.19
CA CYS A 161 -17.91 -22.93 27.93
C CYS A 161 -17.99 -24.46 27.92
N CYS A 162 -19.07 -24.99 28.49
CA CYS A 162 -19.38 -26.41 28.48
C CYS A 162 -19.84 -26.82 27.08
N VAL A 163 -19.13 -27.79 26.50
CA VAL A 163 -19.42 -28.37 25.18
C VAL A 163 -19.74 -29.86 25.31
N SER A 164 -20.29 -30.23 26.45
CA SER A 164 -20.83 -31.57 26.70
C SER A 164 -22.29 -31.61 26.29
N GLY A 165 -22.75 -32.74 25.79
CA GLY A 165 -24.11 -32.98 25.30
C GLY A 165 -24.07 -33.88 24.07
N ASP A 166 -25.06 -34.76 23.93
CA ASP A 166 -25.08 -35.76 22.85
C ASP A 166 -25.67 -35.19 21.54
N GLU A 167 -26.77 -34.43 21.62
CA GLU A 167 -27.39 -33.79 20.44
C GLU A 167 -27.05 -32.30 20.30
N ALA A 168 -26.89 -31.59 21.42
CA ALA A 168 -26.51 -30.18 21.44
C ALA A 168 -25.58 -29.91 22.62
N ASP A 169 -24.62 -29.01 22.41
CA ASP A 169 -23.74 -28.55 23.48
C ASP A 169 -24.57 -27.87 24.59
N CYS A 170 -24.25 -28.20 25.84
CA CYS A 170 -24.85 -27.59 27.03
C CYS A 170 -24.74 -26.05 26.99
N GLY A 171 -23.64 -25.51 26.49
CA GLY A 171 -23.47 -24.07 26.23
C GLY A 171 -23.29 -23.21 27.48
N ALA A 172 -23.41 -23.76 28.69
CA ALA A 172 -23.16 -23.01 29.92
C ALA A 172 -21.74 -22.44 29.93
N GLY A 173 -21.57 -21.16 30.29
CA GLY A 173 -20.28 -20.47 30.28
C GLY A 173 -19.90 -19.92 31.65
N SER A 174 -18.60 -19.84 31.92
CA SER A 174 -18.06 -19.17 33.11
C SER A 174 -18.23 -17.65 33.07
N GLY A 175 -18.37 -17.09 31.86
CA GLY A 175 -18.10 -15.68 31.56
C GLY A 175 -16.60 -15.35 31.66
N PRO A 176 -16.21 -14.13 31.30
CA PRO A 176 -14.82 -13.65 31.42
C PRO A 176 -14.36 -13.59 32.88
N ARG A 177 -13.13 -14.03 33.14
CA ARG A 177 -12.42 -13.99 34.44
C ARG A 177 -11.00 -13.49 34.26
N HIS A 178 -10.44 -12.86 35.28
CA HIS A 178 -9.06 -12.39 35.27
C HIS A 178 -8.07 -13.44 35.81
N ASP A 179 -8.56 -14.43 36.56
CA ASP A 179 -7.76 -15.55 37.07
C ASP A 179 -8.24 -16.89 36.47
N PRO A 180 -7.34 -17.72 35.91
CA PRO A 180 -7.71 -19.03 35.40
C PRO A 180 -8.32 -19.97 36.45
N ALA A 181 -7.98 -19.81 37.74
CA ALA A 181 -8.50 -20.62 38.83
C ALA A 181 -10.01 -20.43 39.04
N GLU A 182 -10.55 -19.24 38.78
CA GLU A 182 -11.99 -18.97 38.85
C GLU A 182 -12.75 -19.75 37.76
N VAL A 183 -12.18 -19.83 36.56
CA VAL A 183 -12.75 -20.63 35.46
C VAL A 183 -12.74 -22.12 35.80
N GLU A 184 -11.65 -22.61 36.38
CA GLU A 184 -11.54 -24.00 36.83
C GLU A 184 -12.50 -24.31 37.97
N GLU A 185 -12.72 -23.38 38.91
CA GLU A 185 -13.71 -23.54 39.96
C GLU A 185 -15.12 -23.65 39.39
N TRP A 186 -15.46 -22.81 38.41
CA TRP A 186 -16.72 -22.91 37.68
C TRP A 186 -16.86 -24.27 36.98
N GLN A 187 -15.82 -24.77 36.30
CA GLN A 187 -15.83 -26.09 35.67
C GLN A 187 -16.05 -27.23 36.68
N ARG A 188 -15.37 -27.17 37.84
CA ARG A 188 -15.53 -28.16 38.91
C ARG A 188 -16.98 -28.18 39.43
N ARG A 189 -17.56 -27.01 39.69
CA ARG A 189 -18.94 -26.85 40.15
C ARG A 189 -19.94 -27.37 39.12
N HIS A 190 -19.79 -26.94 37.85
CA HIS A 190 -20.66 -27.37 36.76
C HIS A 190 -20.59 -28.88 36.54
N THR A 191 -19.40 -29.49 36.61
CA THR A 191 -19.22 -30.94 36.51
C THR A 191 -19.93 -31.67 37.66
N GLN A 192 -19.88 -31.14 38.88
CA GLN A 192 -20.54 -31.75 40.04
C GLN A 192 -22.07 -31.75 39.87
N GLU A 193 -22.62 -30.66 39.34
CA GLU A 193 -24.06 -30.47 39.15
C GLU A 193 -24.62 -31.25 37.96
N THR A 194 -23.89 -31.27 36.84
CA THR A 194 -24.41 -31.78 35.54
C THR A 194 -23.76 -33.07 35.06
N ARG A 195 -22.65 -33.49 35.67
CA ARG A 195 -21.78 -34.59 35.19
C ARG A 195 -21.15 -34.36 33.82
N HIS A 196 -21.26 -33.16 33.27
CA HIS A 196 -20.57 -32.76 32.05
C HIS A 196 -19.06 -32.66 32.29
N THR A 197 -18.26 -33.23 31.39
CA THR A 197 -16.79 -33.35 31.56
C THR A 197 -15.99 -32.70 30.43
N ARG A 198 -16.64 -32.21 29.37
CA ARG A 198 -16.01 -31.58 28.22
C ARG A 198 -16.25 -30.07 28.20
N TYR A 199 -15.16 -29.32 28.10
CA TYR A 199 -15.13 -27.85 28.13
C TYR A 199 -14.23 -27.29 27.02
N ARG A 200 -14.64 -26.20 26.38
CA ARG A 200 -13.78 -25.37 25.51
C ARG A 200 -13.32 -24.17 26.32
N ARG A 201 -12.02 -23.85 26.27
CA ARG A 201 -11.42 -22.71 26.96
C ARG A 201 -11.05 -21.62 25.96
N ASN A 202 -11.26 -20.37 26.34
CA ASN A 202 -10.81 -19.19 25.64
C ASN A 202 -9.80 -18.44 26.52
N PHE A 203 -8.72 -17.98 25.90
CA PHE A 203 -7.72 -17.12 26.52
C PHE A 203 -7.51 -15.93 25.59
N ALA A 204 -7.72 -14.73 26.11
CA ALA A 204 -7.50 -13.48 25.38
C ALA A 204 -6.42 -12.68 26.08
N ASP A 205 -5.33 -12.41 25.36
CA ASP A 205 -4.34 -11.40 25.73
C ASP A 205 -4.50 -10.17 24.82
N TYR A 206 -3.89 -9.09 25.27
CA TYR A 206 -3.89 -7.82 24.55
C TYR A 206 -2.53 -7.61 23.90
N ALA A 207 -2.50 -6.97 22.74
CA ALA A 207 -1.27 -6.72 22.00
C ALA A 207 -1.15 -5.24 21.59
N VAL A 208 0.08 -4.73 21.63
CA VAL A 208 0.44 -3.37 21.18
C VAL A 208 1.32 -3.44 19.92
N MET A 209 1.18 -2.42 19.09
CA MET A 209 1.99 -2.20 17.89
C MET A 209 3.16 -1.30 18.24
N GLU A 210 4.35 -1.87 18.45
CA GLU A 210 5.56 -1.10 18.73
C GLU A 210 6.24 -0.64 17.43
N PRO A 211 6.60 0.64 17.30
CA PRO A 211 7.42 1.09 16.18
C PRO A 211 8.84 0.51 16.30
N PRO A 212 9.61 0.48 15.19
CA PRO A 212 11.01 0.09 15.26
C PRO A 212 11.79 1.01 16.21
N ARG A 213 12.65 0.42 17.05
CA ARG A 213 13.54 1.15 17.97
C ARG A 213 14.66 1.87 17.25
#